data_AF-A0A9C8NU04-F1
#
_entry.id   AF-A0A9C8NU04-F1
#
_cell.length_a   1.000
_cell.length_b   1.000
_cell.length_c   1.000
_cell.angle_alpha   90.00
_cell.angle_beta   90.00
_cell.angle_gamma   90.00
#
_symmetry.space_group_name_H-M   'P 1'
#
loop_
_entity.id
_entity.type
_entity.pdbx_description
1 polymer ?
#
loop_
_entity_poly.entity_id
_entity_poly.type
_entity_poly.pdbx_seq_one_letter_code
_entity_poly.pdbx_strand_id
1 'polypeptide(L)'
;MYRQKLLIAATMLGVLAGGAIAGDTFGSGANEFTIDFVSISGDASSANGTGIGGAATFVDPGDFRIGVHEITTDQWTKFVNMAGAPIGSPNSAYNNATGGAPNLPAVWVSSFEQFQFVNWLNLMAGYGDAYKFVETTPGDPATLTFDVWDAADAAGGTNLFRHKDAKYFVPTEDEWVKAAYWNSGDPSNLQTYASVGDVVPVKQVDSQYGSFGAGLWDVGSGTQELNGTYDMMGNAIEYVESPYSRDGVYNPDGAWGVAIRGGSYYNGPATLTVTSRNSFPKYNEQWEGGFRVASFFIEDLGPPGDFDGDGDIDADDVDILCANMGGDPATYDVDEDGDVDEDDMIVLIETLVELTDGVRVGTERGDFNLDGLIDGTDLALMKTAFGLPGQNYADGNANCDAFVDGTDLAILKTNFGFIAPTGGAVPEPVTIGLLSLGGIALLRRKRS
;
A
#
# COMPACT_ATOMS: atom_id res chain seq x y z
N MET A 1 58.75 -20.96 -27.08
CA MET A 1 58.05 -19.67 -27.18
C MET A 1 56.77 -19.78 -26.36
N TYR A 2 56.81 -19.27 -25.13
CA TYR A 2 55.74 -19.32 -24.13
C TYR A 2 54.67 -18.25 -24.44
N ARG A 3 53.39 -18.63 -24.44
CA ARG A 3 52.25 -17.71 -24.39
C ARG A 3 51.96 -17.38 -22.92
N GLN A 4 52.09 -16.10 -22.56
CA GLN A 4 51.70 -15.56 -21.26
C GLN A 4 50.17 -15.50 -21.14
N LYS A 5 49.67 -15.99 -19.99
CA LYS A 5 48.28 -15.84 -19.54
C LYS A 5 48.09 -14.41 -19.03
N LEU A 6 47.07 -13.73 -19.55
CA LEU A 6 46.60 -12.43 -19.08
C LEU A 6 45.80 -12.66 -17.79
N LEU A 7 46.20 -12.03 -16.68
CA LEU A 7 45.40 -11.95 -15.47
C LEU A 7 44.19 -11.04 -15.73
N ILE A 8 42.99 -11.55 -15.47
CA ILE A 8 41.77 -10.76 -15.36
C ILE A 8 41.80 -10.13 -13.96
N ALA A 9 41.85 -8.80 -13.89
CA ALA A 9 41.55 -8.06 -12.68
C ALA A 9 40.03 -8.09 -12.48
N ALA A 10 39.57 -8.80 -11.45
CA ALA A 10 38.20 -8.72 -10.98
C ALA A 10 38.07 -7.44 -10.14
N THR A 11 37.51 -6.40 -10.74
CA THR A 11 36.96 -5.28 -9.98
C THR A 11 35.64 -5.77 -9.37
N MET A 12 35.61 -6.00 -8.06
CA MET A 12 34.36 -6.12 -7.33
C MET A 12 33.63 -4.78 -7.44
N LEU A 13 32.63 -4.71 -8.31
CA LEU A 13 31.53 -3.77 -8.14
C LEU A 13 30.65 -4.40 -7.04
N GLY A 14 30.65 -3.81 -5.85
CA GLY A 14 29.60 -4.08 -4.88
C GLY A 14 28.27 -3.69 -5.51
N VAL A 15 27.41 -4.67 -5.73
CA VAL A 15 26.02 -4.43 -6.10
C VAL A 15 25.39 -3.75 -4.88
N LEU A 16 25.04 -2.47 -5.00
CA LEU A 16 24.12 -1.82 -4.08
C LEU A 16 22.81 -2.59 -4.20
N ALA A 17 22.46 -3.38 -3.18
CA ALA A 17 21.20 -4.11 -3.09
C ALA A 17 20.07 -3.16 -2.64
N GLY A 18 19.96 -1.98 -3.26
CA GLY A 18 18.81 -1.10 -3.07
C GLY A 18 17.71 -1.52 -4.03
N GLY A 19 16.52 -1.81 -3.52
CA GLY A 19 15.33 -2.02 -4.35
C GLY A 19 15.05 -0.81 -5.25
N ALA A 20 14.23 -1.00 -6.30
CA ALA A 20 13.79 0.12 -7.12
C ALA A 20 13.05 1.13 -6.23
N ILE A 21 13.40 2.42 -6.36
CA ILE A 21 12.68 3.50 -5.68
C ILE A 21 11.56 3.96 -6.60
N ALA A 22 10.33 3.93 -6.09
CA ALA A 22 9.14 4.42 -6.76
C ALA A 22 8.34 5.31 -5.80
N GLY A 23 7.87 6.46 -6.28
CA GLY A 23 7.14 7.41 -5.47
C GLY A 23 5.65 7.37 -5.78
N ASP A 24 4.83 7.35 -4.74
CA ASP A 24 3.37 7.49 -4.85
C ASP A 24 2.99 8.93 -4.44
N THR A 25 2.10 9.56 -5.21
CA THR A 25 1.75 10.99 -5.06
C THR A 25 0.35 11.16 -4.48
N PHE A 26 0.23 12.06 -3.51
CA PHE A 26 -1.00 12.33 -2.76
C PHE A 26 -1.32 13.82 -2.72
N GLY A 27 -2.58 14.12 -2.39
CA GLY A 27 -3.07 15.49 -2.31
C GLY A 27 -3.25 16.13 -3.69
N SER A 28 -3.35 17.45 -3.72
CA SER A 28 -3.47 18.20 -4.98
C SER A 28 -3.03 19.64 -4.83
N GLY A 29 -2.67 20.26 -5.97
CA GLY A 29 -2.32 21.68 -6.02
C GLY A 29 -1.13 22.02 -5.10
N ALA A 30 -1.29 23.01 -4.23
CA ALA A 30 -0.23 23.43 -3.31
C ALA A 30 0.05 22.42 -2.19
N ASN A 31 -0.87 21.47 -1.94
CA ASN A 31 -0.75 20.43 -0.93
C ASN A 31 -0.41 19.07 -1.54
N GLU A 32 0.04 19.02 -2.79
CA GLU A 32 0.55 17.80 -3.41
C GLU A 32 1.92 17.43 -2.80
N PHE A 33 2.12 16.13 -2.56
CA PHE A 33 3.41 15.58 -2.12
C PHE A 33 3.58 14.14 -2.56
N THR A 34 4.83 13.71 -2.62
CA THR A 34 5.21 12.33 -2.95
C THR A 34 5.80 11.66 -1.72
N ILE A 35 5.50 10.37 -1.53
CA ILE A 35 6.24 9.48 -0.62
C ILE A 35 7.05 8.55 -1.51
N ASP A 36 8.38 8.64 -1.42
CA ASP A 36 9.27 7.69 -2.09
C ASP A 36 9.32 6.40 -1.30
N PHE A 37 9.09 5.27 -1.98
CA PHE A 37 9.17 3.93 -1.42
C PHE A 37 10.31 3.14 -2.05
N VAL A 38 10.99 2.33 -1.25
CA VAL A 38 11.92 1.29 -1.71
C VAL A 38 11.28 -0.08 -1.59
N SER A 39 11.46 -0.92 -2.61
CA SER A 39 11.07 -2.33 -2.59
C SER A 39 11.90 -3.14 -1.59
N ILE A 40 11.24 -3.84 -0.69
CA ILE A 40 11.81 -4.83 0.23
C ILE A 40 11.31 -6.21 -0.21
N SER A 41 12.15 -6.92 -0.96
CA SER A 41 11.76 -8.18 -1.60
C SER A 41 12.75 -9.31 -1.30
N GLY A 42 12.24 -10.53 -1.29
CA GLY A 42 12.99 -11.76 -1.13
C GLY A 42 12.67 -12.52 0.16
N ASP A 43 12.93 -13.83 0.11
CA ASP A 43 12.63 -14.77 1.20
C ASP A 43 13.56 -14.59 2.40
N ALA A 44 13.01 -14.07 3.50
CA ALA A 44 13.69 -13.92 4.78
C ALA A 44 13.28 -15.01 5.79
N SER A 45 12.52 -16.03 5.37
CA SER A 45 11.98 -17.07 6.26
C SER A 45 13.06 -17.85 7.02
N SER A 46 14.28 -17.89 6.48
CA SER A 46 15.42 -18.51 7.16
C SER A 46 15.89 -17.76 8.41
N ALA A 47 15.53 -16.49 8.55
CA ALA A 47 15.76 -15.69 9.76
C ALA A 47 14.63 -15.81 10.80
N ASN A 48 13.56 -16.54 10.51
CA ASN A 48 12.43 -16.73 11.42
C ASN A 48 12.87 -17.29 12.78
N GLY A 49 12.31 -16.74 13.86
CA GLY A 49 12.67 -17.11 15.22
C GLY A 49 13.92 -16.41 15.77
N THR A 50 14.60 -15.58 14.98
CA THR A 50 15.71 -14.75 15.46
C THR A 50 15.21 -13.72 16.47
N GLY A 51 15.87 -13.61 17.62
CA GLY A 51 15.47 -12.66 18.67
C GLY A 51 15.71 -11.21 18.27
N ILE A 52 14.66 -10.38 18.28
CA ILE A 52 14.70 -8.95 17.94
C ILE A 52 14.54 -8.04 19.17
N GLY A 53 14.77 -8.59 20.36
CA GLY A 53 14.72 -7.88 21.64
C GLY A 53 13.63 -8.39 22.57
N GLY A 54 13.90 -8.36 23.88
CA GLY A 54 12.97 -8.92 24.88
C GLY A 54 12.64 -10.38 24.58
N ALA A 55 11.34 -10.70 24.48
CA ALA A 55 10.84 -12.03 24.08
C ALA A 55 10.37 -12.07 22.61
N ALA A 56 10.51 -10.98 21.86
CA ALA A 56 10.07 -10.90 20.47
C ALA A 56 11.05 -11.62 19.53
N THR A 57 10.49 -12.36 18.58
CA THR A 57 11.24 -13.03 17.51
C THR A 57 10.74 -12.56 16.15
N PHE A 58 11.66 -12.44 15.20
CA PHE A 58 11.35 -12.09 13.82
C PHE A 58 10.48 -13.16 13.14
N VAL A 59 9.53 -12.70 12.34
CA VAL A 59 8.75 -13.50 11.39
C VAL A 59 8.78 -12.78 10.06
N ASP A 60 9.16 -13.47 8.99
CA ASP A 60 9.21 -12.91 7.65
C ASP A 60 7.83 -12.41 7.21
N PRO A 61 7.67 -11.10 6.95
CA PRO A 61 6.41 -10.51 6.54
C PRO A 61 6.12 -10.69 5.03
N GLY A 62 7.01 -11.31 4.27
CA GLY A 62 6.92 -11.35 2.81
C GLY A 62 7.44 -10.07 2.18
N ASP A 63 7.01 -9.80 0.95
CA ASP A 63 7.49 -8.69 0.14
C ASP A 63 6.57 -7.47 0.32
N PHE A 64 7.16 -6.27 0.34
CA PHE A 64 6.43 -5.00 0.51
C PHE A 64 7.31 -3.83 0.05
N ARG A 65 6.75 -2.62 0.06
CA ARG A 65 7.49 -1.37 -0.12
C ARG A 65 7.48 -0.58 1.18
N ILE A 66 8.56 0.15 1.47
CA ILE A 66 8.62 1.03 2.65
C ILE A 66 9.17 2.40 2.30
N GLY A 67 8.67 3.42 2.98
CA GLY A 67 9.12 4.80 2.82
C GLY A 67 10.64 4.87 2.98
N VAL A 68 11.29 5.50 2.01
CA VAL A 68 12.74 5.73 2.01
C VAL A 68 13.13 6.54 3.25
N HIS A 69 12.25 7.43 3.70
CA HIS A 69 12.43 8.35 4.83
C HIS A 69 11.24 8.28 5.80
N GLU A 70 11.40 8.87 6.99
CA GLU A 70 10.25 9.22 7.83
C GLU A 70 9.32 10.21 7.12
N ILE A 71 8.04 10.24 7.51
CA ILE A 71 7.11 11.27 7.08
C ILE A 71 7.60 12.62 7.56
N THR A 72 7.70 13.59 6.65
CA THR A 72 8.23 14.92 6.92
C THR A 72 7.18 15.88 7.47
N THR A 73 7.65 16.95 8.11
CA THR A 73 6.79 18.04 8.60
C THR A 73 5.97 18.68 7.47
N ASP A 74 6.53 18.80 6.26
CA ASP A 74 5.80 19.31 5.09
C ASP A 74 4.67 18.37 4.64
N GLN A 75 4.95 17.07 4.50
CA GLN A 75 3.94 16.06 4.15
C GLN A 75 2.81 16.03 5.18
N TRP A 76 3.14 16.07 6.47
CA TRP A 76 2.14 16.17 7.54
C TRP A 76 1.31 17.45 7.45
N THR A 77 1.96 18.60 7.25
CA THR A 77 1.28 19.90 7.12
C THR A 77 0.31 19.90 5.94
N LYS A 78 0.71 19.32 4.80
CA LYS A 78 -0.12 19.21 3.60
C LYS A 78 -1.32 18.30 3.82
N PHE A 79 -1.15 17.19 4.52
CA PHE A 79 -2.26 16.36 4.98
C PHE A 79 -3.24 17.17 5.84
N VAL A 80 -2.76 17.85 6.88
CA VAL A 80 -3.61 18.66 7.77
C VAL A 80 -4.36 19.76 7.02
N ASN A 81 -3.73 20.37 6.02
CA ASN A 81 -4.37 21.39 5.17
C ASN A 81 -5.50 20.83 4.29
N MET A 82 -5.44 19.54 3.94
CA MET A 82 -6.38 18.88 3.03
C MET A 82 -7.49 18.14 3.78
N ALA A 83 -7.11 17.30 4.75
CA ALA A 83 -8.01 16.44 5.51
C ALA A 83 -8.57 17.12 6.78
N GLY A 84 -7.92 18.19 7.25
CA GLY A 84 -8.09 18.72 8.59
C GLY A 84 -7.12 18.08 9.59
N ALA A 85 -7.00 18.69 10.77
CA ALA A 85 -6.20 18.10 11.85
C ALA A 85 -6.85 16.78 12.32
N PRO A 86 -6.06 15.78 12.75
CA PRO A 86 -6.58 14.58 13.40
C PRO A 86 -7.57 14.92 14.53
N ILE A 87 -8.59 14.10 14.68
CA ILE A 87 -9.65 14.27 15.68
C ILE A 87 -9.91 12.98 16.45
N GLY A 88 -10.63 13.09 17.57
CA GLY A 88 -11.21 11.95 18.27
C GLY A 88 -11.11 12.01 19.79
N SER A 89 -11.04 10.85 20.43
CA SER A 89 -10.93 10.72 21.88
C SER A 89 -9.86 9.68 22.25
N PRO A 90 -8.99 9.97 23.24
CA PRO A 90 -8.95 11.19 24.06
C PRO A 90 -8.31 12.37 23.32
N ASN A 91 -8.69 13.61 23.69
CA ASN A 91 -8.07 14.83 23.15
C ASN A 91 -6.56 14.90 23.39
N SER A 92 -6.02 14.18 24.38
CA SER A 92 -4.57 14.10 24.59
C SER A 92 -3.80 13.35 23.51
N ALA A 93 -4.49 12.71 22.57
CA ALA A 93 -3.87 11.96 21.48
C ALA A 93 -3.48 12.81 20.27
N TYR A 94 -3.89 14.07 20.20
CA TYR A 94 -3.69 14.94 19.04
C TYR A 94 -3.61 16.43 19.44
N ASN A 95 -3.17 16.74 20.66
CA ASN A 95 -3.19 18.10 21.18
C ASN A 95 -1.87 18.86 21.04
N ASN A 96 -0.84 18.24 20.49
CA ASN A 96 0.42 18.87 20.17
C ASN A 96 0.52 19.11 18.67
N ALA A 97 0.88 20.33 18.29
CA ALA A 97 1.12 20.62 16.89
C ALA A 97 2.48 20.04 16.49
N THR A 98 2.48 19.17 15.47
CA THR A 98 3.70 18.86 14.71
C THR A 98 4.33 20.15 14.22
N GLY A 99 5.65 20.27 14.36
CA GLY A 99 6.36 21.47 13.98
C GLY A 99 7.83 21.22 13.74
N GLY A 100 8.43 22.02 12.88
CA GLY A 100 9.79 21.83 12.41
C GLY A 100 10.05 22.55 11.10
N ALA A 101 11.27 22.46 10.59
CA ALA A 101 11.53 22.82 9.21
C ALA A 101 10.87 21.77 8.27
N PRO A 102 10.48 22.14 7.04
CA PRO A 102 9.71 21.28 6.13
C PRO A 102 10.24 19.85 5.96
N ASN A 103 11.57 19.71 5.90
CA ASN A 103 12.23 18.43 5.64
C ASN A 103 12.61 17.65 6.92
N LEU A 104 12.31 18.17 8.11
CA LEU A 104 12.48 17.39 9.34
C LEU A 104 11.40 16.32 9.43
N PRO A 105 11.67 15.16 10.07
CA PRO A 105 10.63 14.20 10.36
C PRO A 105 9.51 14.83 11.20
N ALA A 106 8.27 14.48 10.88
CA ALA A 106 7.09 14.83 11.65
C ALA A 106 7.14 14.06 12.98
N VAL A 107 7.46 14.80 14.05
CA VAL A 107 7.45 14.29 15.43
C VAL A 107 6.33 14.95 16.24
N TRP A 108 6.12 14.49 17.48
CA TRP A 108 4.91 14.80 18.26
C TRP A 108 3.64 14.25 17.62
N VAL A 109 3.77 13.13 16.90
CA VAL A 109 2.63 12.47 16.26
C VAL A 109 2.37 11.15 16.95
N SER A 110 1.22 10.99 17.59
CA SER A 110 0.84 9.71 18.21
C SER A 110 0.39 8.70 17.16
N SER A 111 0.42 7.40 17.48
CA SER A 111 -0.09 6.38 16.55
C SER A 111 -1.56 6.59 16.18
N PHE A 112 -2.35 7.18 17.08
CA PHE A 112 -3.74 7.52 16.80
C PHE A 112 -3.89 8.53 15.65
N GLU A 113 -2.93 9.46 15.51
CA GLU A 113 -2.90 10.43 14.42
C GLU A 113 -2.27 9.83 13.16
N GLN A 114 -1.21 9.03 13.31
CA GLN A 114 -0.54 8.32 12.20
C GLN A 114 -1.52 7.43 11.44
N PHE A 115 -2.39 6.73 12.16
CA PHE A 115 -3.39 5.86 11.58
C PHE A 115 -4.45 6.64 10.78
N GLN A 116 -4.83 7.84 11.23
CA GLN A 116 -5.71 8.72 10.45
C GLN A 116 -5.01 9.25 9.19
N PHE A 117 -3.72 9.60 9.28
CA PHE A 117 -2.92 9.99 8.11
C PHE A 117 -2.87 8.86 7.08
N VAL A 118 -2.65 7.62 7.51
CA VAL A 118 -2.61 6.45 6.61
C VAL A 118 -3.98 6.12 6.00
N ASN A 119 -5.07 6.19 6.76
CA ASN A 119 -6.41 6.03 6.18
C ASN A 119 -6.65 7.08 5.09
N TRP A 120 -6.22 8.33 5.32
CA TRP A 120 -6.28 9.36 4.29
C TRP A 120 -5.43 9.03 3.06
N LEU A 121 -4.24 8.43 3.20
CA LEU A 121 -3.46 7.98 2.05
C LEU A 121 -4.20 6.90 1.23
N ASN A 122 -4.82 5.93 1.89
CA ASN A 122 -5.61 4.89 1.22
C ASN A 122 -6.81 5.51 0.48
N LEU A 123 -7.59 6.35 1.15
CA LEU A 123 -8.72 7.07 0.54
C LEU A 123 -8.28 7.85 -0.70
N MET A 124 -7.17 8.60 -0.62
CA MET A 124 -6.66 9.39 -1.75
C MET A 124 -6.19 8.54 -2.93
N ALA A 125 -5.92 7.26 -2.70
CA ALA A 125 -5.48 6.31 -3.70
C ALA A 125 -6.57 5.33 -4.13
N GLY A 126 -7.81 5.48 -3.66
CA GLY A 126 -8.93 4.59 -4.01
C GLY A 126 -8.97 3.26 -3.24
N TYR A 127 -8.35 3.18 -2.06
CA TYR A 127 -8.35 1.97 -1.23
C TYR A 127 -9.11 2.18 0.08
N GLY A 128 -9.58 1.08 0.66
CA GLY A 128 -10.25 1.07 1.96
C GLY A 128 -9.35 1.45 3.14
N ASP A 129 -9.98 1.77 4.28
CA ASP A 129 -9.27 2.14 5.50
C ASP A 129 -8.34 1.02 6.00
N ALA A 130 -7.10 1.36 6.32
CA ALA A 130 -6.19 0.45 7.00
C ALA A 130 -6.61 0.22 8.45
N TYR A 131 -6.99 1.28 9.14
CA TYR A 131 -7.22 1.28 10.58
C TYR A 131 -8.68 1.57 10.90
N LYS A 132 -9.25 0.78 11.81
CA LYS A 132 -10.64 0.93 12.19
C LYS A 132 -10.83 2.05 13.19
N PHE A 133 -11.63 3.05 12.81
CA PHE A 133 -12.11 4.08 13.72
C PHE A 133 -13.63 4.02 13.83
N VAL A 134 -14.13 4.15 15.06
CA VAL A 134 -15.57 4.11 15.35
C VAL A 134 -15.96 5.28 16.24
N GLU A 135 -17.09 5.91 15.95
CA GLU A 135 -17.68 6.90 16.85
C GLU A 135 -18.45 6.17 17.95
N THR A 136 -18.05 6.35 19.21
CA THR A 136 -18.80 5.76 20.33
C THR A 136 -20.17 6.41 20.54
N THR A 137 -20.38 7.59 19.98
CA THR A 137 -21.69 8.24 19.81
C THR A 137 -21.91 8.51 18.32
N PRO A 138 -22.83 7.80 17.65
CA PRO A 138 -23.04 7.96 16.21
C PRO A 138 -23.36 9.40 15.81
N GLY A 139 -22.64 9.92 14.82
CA GLY A 139 -22.74 11.30 14.32
C GLY A 139 -21.96 12.32 15.15
N ASP A 140 -21.10 11.89 16.08
CA ASP A 140 -20.24 12.78 16.89
C ASP A 140 -18.75 12.43 16.69
N PRO A 141 -18.06 13.17 15.79
CA PRO A 141 -16.64 12.96 15.50
C PRO A 141 -15.72 13.20 16.70
N ALA A 142 -16.18 13.92 17.74
CA ALA A 142 -15.40 14.10 18.97
C ALA A 142 -15.29 12.79 19.77
N THR A 143 -16.13 11.80 19.47
CA THR A 143 -16.16 10.49 20.11
C THR A 143 -15.49 9.39 19.29
N LEU A 144 -14.86 9.77 18.18
CA LEU A 144 -14.07 8.87 17.33
C LEU A 144 -12.96 8.22 18.17
N THR A 145 -12.97 6.91 18.23
CA THR A 145 -11.97 6.09 18.93
C THR A 145 -11.43 5.03 18.00
N PHE A 146 -10.25 4.52 18.33
CA PHE A 146 -9.64 3.43 17.60
C PHE A 146 -10.20 2.09 18.08
N ASP A 147 -10.51 1.21 17.13
CA ASP A 147 -10.98 -0.15 17.34
C ASP A 147 -10.12 -1.12 16.53
N VAL A 148 -10.39 -2.43 16.63
CA VAL A 148 -9.68 -3.47 15.89
C VAL A 148 -10.62 -4.17 14.90
N TRP A 149 -10.04 -4.69 13.83
CA TRP A 149 -10.74 -5.52 12.85
C TRP A 149 -10.99 -6.92 13.42
N ASP A 150 -12.06 -7.56 12.95
CA ASP A 150 -12.26 -8.98 13.18
C ASP A 150 -11.32 -9.79 12.29
N ALA A 151 -11.08 -11.05 12.64
CA ALA A 151 -10.11 -11.89 11.93
C ALA A 151 -10.42 -12.11 10.44
N ALA A 152 -11.67 -11.92 9.99
CA ALA A 152 -12.05 -12.02 8.59
C ALA A 152 -11.54 -10.83 7.75
N ASP A 153 -11.47 -9.66 8.38
CA ASP A 153 -11.11 -8.39 7.72
C ASP A 153 -9.64 -8.01 8.04
N ALA A 154 -9.03 -8.67 9.02
CA ALA A 154 -7.67 -8.42 9.46
C ALA A 154 -6.63 -8.92 8.43
N ALA A 155 -5.56 -8.13 8.23
CA ALA A 155 -4.44 -8.51 7.39
C ALA A 155 -3.80 -9.83 7.87
N GLY A 156 -3.67 -10.79 6.95
CA GLY A 156 -3.20 -12.15 7.24
C GLY A 156 -4.03 -12.89 8.30
N GLY A 157 -5.27 -12.47 8.54
CA GLY A 157 -6.19 -13.01 9.54
C GLY A 157 -5.74 -12.89 11.00
N THR A 158 -4.63 -12.20 11.26
CA THR A 158 -3.97 -12.17 12.58
C THR A 158 -3.50 -10.79 13.00
N ASN A 159 -3.35 -9.85 12.07
CA ASN A 159 -3.04 -8.47 12.38
C ASN A 159 -4.32 -7.65 12.52
N LEU A 160 -4.89 -7.63 13.73
CA LEU A 160 -6.21 -7.01 13.95
C LEU A 160 -6.19 -5.46 13.89
N PHE A 161 -5.03 -4.82 13.78
CA PHE A 161 -4.99 -3.37 13.58
C PHE A 161 -5.17 -2.98 12.12
N ARG A 162 -4.74 -3.81 11.18
CA ARG A 162 -4.72 -3.49 9.75
C ARG A 162 -5.78 -4.27 8.99
N HIS A 163 -6.53 -3.60 8.12
CA HIS A 163 -7.45 -4.25 7.19
C HIS A 163 -6.67 -5.00 6.09
N LYS A 164 -7.19 -6.14 5.61
CA LYS A 164 -6.54 -6.96 4.58
C LYS A 164 -6.42 -6.26 3.23
N ASP A 165 -7.39 -5.40 2.88
CA ASP A 165 -7.46 -4.73 1.57
C ASP A 165 -6.79 -3.33 1.55
N ALA A 166 -6.07 -2.97 2.61
CA ALA A 166 -5.41 -1.68 2.70
C ALA A 166 -4.07 -1.69 1.97
N LYS A 167 -3.84 -0.66 1.15
CA LYS A 167 -2.58 -0.51 0.40
C LYS A 167 -1.47 0.11 1.21
N TYR A 168 -1.75 1.20 1.92
CA TYR A 168 -0.78 1.92 2.74
C TYR A 168 -1.02 1.63 4.21
N PHE A 169 0.07 1.51 4.97
CA PHE A 169 0.04 1.15 6.39
C PHE A 169 1.27 1.69 7.12
N VAL A 170 1.18 1.83 8.44
CA VAL A 170 2.37 1.93 9.29
C VAL A 170 2.98 0.51 9.36
N PRO A 171 4.29 0.34 9.13
CA PRO A 171 4.89 -0.99 9.10
C PRO A 171 4.70 -1.72 10.44
N THR A 172 4.59 -3.05 10.38
CA THR A 172 4.73 -3.93 11.54
C THR A 172 6.17 -3.90 12.06
N GLU A 173 6.40 -4.39 13.28
CA GLU A 173 7.75 -4.53 13.85
C GLU A 173 8.63 -5.45 12.96
N ASP A 174 8.02 -6.46 12.33
CA ASP A 174 8.74 -7.38 11.44
C ASP A 174 9.04 -6.76 10.06
N GLU A 175 8.10 -6.05 9.44
CA GLU A 175 8.33 -5.26 8.20
C GLU A 175 9.45 -4.24 8.43
N TRP A 176 9.37 -3.48 9.52
CA TRP A 176 10.40 -2.51 9.87
C TRP A 176 11.77 -3.17 10.10
N VAL A 177 11.82 -4.33 10.76
CA VAL A 177 13.05 -5.10 10.97
C VAL A 177 13.64 -5.64 9.68
N LYS A 178 12.81 -6.20 8.79
CA LYS A 178 13.27 -6.69 7.50
C LYS A 178 13.87 -5.55 6.69
N ALA A 179 13.17 -4.41 6.64
CA ALA A 179 13.65 -3.21 5.97
C ALA A 179 14.99 -2.70 6.53
N ALA A 180 15.19 -2.69 7.85
CA ALA A 180 16.44 -2.19 8.44
C ALA A 180 17.60 -3.20 8.38
N TYR A 181 17.38 -4.43 8.82
CA TYR A 181 18.47 -5.31 9.26
C TYR A 181 18.62 -6.59 8.45
N TRP A 182 17.63 -6.96 7.63
CA TRP A 182 17.75 -8.18 6.84
C TRP A 182 18.73 -7.99 5.69
N ASN A 183 19.68 -8.92 5.60
CA ASN A 183 20.72 -8.90 4.58
C ASN A 183 20.41 -9.95 3.52
N SER A 184 19.93 -9.55 2.35
CA SER A 184 19.68 -10.48 1.24
C SER A 184 20.93 -11.26 0.78
N GLY A 185 22.13 -10.75 1.03
CA GLY A 185 23.39 -11.45 0.79
C GLY A 185 23.73 -12.55 1.81
N ASP A 186 23.07 -12.53 2.96
CA ASP A 186 23.14 -13.54 4.02
C ASP A 186 21.72 -13.72 4.61
N PRO A 187 20.81 -14.38 3.87
CA PRO A 187 19.37 -14.35 4.17
C PRO A 187 19.00 -15.03 5.50
N SER A 188 19.94 -15.78 6.09
CA SER A 188 19.80 -16.39 7.42
C SER A 188 20.06 -15.44 8.58
N ASN A 189 20.42 -14.18 8.28
CA ASN A 189 20.96 -13.26 9.26
C ASN A 189 20.23 -11.91 9.26
N LEU A 190 19.97 -11.42 10.47
CA LEU A 190 19.63 -10.03 10.72
C LEU A 190 20.88 -9.35 11.27
N GLN A 191 21.36 -8.31 10.58
CA GLN A 191 22.51 -7.54 11.03
C GLN A 191 22.24 -6.87 12.37
N THR A 192 23.30 -6.59 13.12
CA THR A 192 23.18 -5.84 14.38
C THR A 192 22.75 -4.41 14.10
N TYR A 193 23.34 -3.78 13.09
CA TYR A 193 23.07 -2.41 12.63
C TYR A 193 22.58 -2.44 11.18
N ALA A 194 21.74 -1.47 10.80
CA ALA A 194 21.22 -1.34 9.45
C ALA A 194 22.25 -0.76 8.45
N SER A 195 23.47 -0.46 8.90
CA SER A 195 24.52 0.04 8.01
C SER A 195 25.04 -1.07 7.09
N VAL A 196 25.49 -0.69 5.90
CA VAL A 196 26.12 -1.64 4.99
C VAL A 196 27.36 -2.27 5.66
N GLY A 197 27.31 -3.59 5.86
CA GLY A 197 28.41 -4.36 6.44
C GLY A 197 28.37 -4.51 7.96
N ASP A 198 27.23 -4.23 8.60
CA ASP A 198 27.00 -4.40 10.04
C ASP A 198 28.00 -3.62 10.92
N VAL A 199 28.17 -2.33 10.63
CA VAL A 199 29.07 -1.43 11.37
C VAL A 199 28.30 -0.42 12.20
N VAL A 200 28.86 0.01 13.33
CA VAL A 200 28.24 1.11 14.09
C VAL A 200 28.25 2.37 13.21
N PRO A 201 27.10 2.99 12.90
CA PRO A 201 27.07 4.17 12.06
C PRO A 201 27.81 5.33 12.73
N VAL A 202 28.54 6.13 11.96
CA VAL A 202 29.24 7.31 12.47
C VAL A 202 28.20 8.36 12.86
N LYS A 203 28.17 8.67 14.17
CA LYS A 203 27.31 9.68 14.77
C LYS A 203 27.41 11.02 14.02
N GLN A 204 26.25 11.59 13.64
CA GLN A 204 26.12 12.88 12.95
C GLN A 204 26.79 12.93 11.57
N VAL A 205 27.06 11.77 10.97
CA VAL A 205 27.59 11.64 9.62
C VAL A 205 26.75 10.63 8.86
N ASP A 206 26.69 9.41 9.36
CA ASP A 206 25.91 8.32 8.76
C ASP A 206 24.48 8.32 9.30
N SER A 207 24.34 8.63 10.59
CA SER A 207 23.07 8.58 11.34
C SER A 207 23.03 9.64 12.42
N GLN A 208 21.85 10.21 12.69
CA GLN A 208 21.67 11.21 13.74
C GLN A 208 21.31 10.57 15.07
N TYR A 209 22.26 10.51 16.00
CA TYR A 209 22.02 9.95 17.34
C TYR A 209 22.94 10.57 18.40
N GLY A 210 22.68 10.28 19.68
CA GLY A 210 23.55 10.51 20.82
C GLY A 210 23.83 11.97 21.18
N SER A 211 23.03 12.93 20.71
CA SER A 211 23.23 14.36 21.00
C SER A 211 21.91 15.13 21.06
N PHE A 212 21.40 15.32 22.28
CA PHE A 212 20.22 16.18 22.53
C PHE A 212 20.36 17.58 21.88
N GLY A 213 21.55 18.16 21.94
CA GLY A 213 21.79 19.52 21.44
C GLY A 213 21.88 19.64 19.91
N ALA A 214 21.98 18.53 19.19
CA ALA A 214 22.01 18.54 17.72
C ALA A 214 20.60 18.56 17.10
N GLY A 215 19.59 18.04 17.82
CA GLY A 215 18.21 17.98 17.34
C GLY A 215 18.00 16.99 16.19
N LEU A 216 16.80 17.03 15.62
CA LEU A 216 16.48 16.38 14.34
C LEU A 216 17.29 17.00 13.20
N TRP A 217 17.50 16.24 12.13
CA TRP A 217 18.02 16.76 10.87
C TRP A 217 17.04 16.51 9.72
N ASP A 218 17.31 17.12 8.57
CA ASP A 218 16.53 16.87 7.36
C ASP A 218 16.63 15.37 7.04
N VAL A 219 15.49 14.73 6.73
CA VAL A 219 15.46 13.31 6.38
C VAL A 219 16.43 13.03 5.21
N GLY A 220 17.13 11.91 5.27
CA GLY A 220 18.11 11.53 4.25
C GLY A 220 19.45 12.27 4.33
N SER A 221 19.69 13.07 5.38
CA SER A 221 20.99 13.75 5.58
C SER A 221 22.14 12.79 5.83
N GLY A 222 21.83 11.60 6.34
CA GLY A 222 22.79 10.54 6.63
C GLY A 222 23.22 9.72 5.41
N THR A 223 23.78 8.55 5.66
CA THR A 223 24.09 7.57 4.62
C THR A 223 22.92 6.64 4.39
N GLN A 224 22.72 6.21 3.14
CA GLN A 224 21.77 5.15 2.83
C GLN A 224 22.14 3.85 3.57
N GLU A 225 21.15 3.21 4.16
CA GLU A 225 21.24 1.98 4.92
C GLU A 225 21.01 0.75 4.02
N LEU A 226 21.13 -0.44 4.61
CA LEU A 226 21.30 -1.74 3.94
C LEU A 226 20.30 -1.99 2.81
N ASN A 227 19.03 -1.71 3.01
CA ASN A 227 17.96 -1.97 2.05
C ASN A 227 17.40 -0.69 1.42
N GLY A 228 18.26 0.32 1.23
CA GLY A 228 17.93 1.52 0.47
C GLY A 228 17.15 2.59 1.25
N THR A 229 16.90 2.37 2.53
CA THR A 229 16.29 3.32 3.47
C THR A 229 17.30 4.33 4.01
N TYR A 230 16.80 5.39 4.63
CA TYR A 230 17.55 6.31 5.46
C TYR A 230 16.91 6.41 6.84
N ASP A 231 17.72 6.82 7.81
CA ASP A 231 17.30 7.18 9.16
C ASP A 231 16.56 6.06 9.93
N MET A 232 16.69 4.79 9.54
CA MET A 232 16.20 3.67 10.36
C MET A 232 16.98 3.62 11.69
N MET A 233 18.23 4.09 11.72
CA MET A 233 19.03 4.24 12.93
C MET A 233 19.12 5.70 13.37
N GLY A 234 18.19 6.17 14.21
CA GLY A 234 18.24 7.49 14.83
C GLY A 234 17.31 8.49 14.17
N ASN A 235 17.67 9.78 14.19
CA ASN A 235 16.81 10.89 13.82
C ASN A 235 15.52 10.93 14.65
N ALA A 236 14.37 10.49 14.14
CA ALA A 236 13.16 10.27 14.93
C ALA A 236 13.03 8.81 15.33
N ILE A 237 12.59 8.54 16.58
CA ILE A 237 12.19 7.17 16.94
C ILE A 237 10.86 6.87 16.26
N GLU A 238 10.72 5.67 15.71
CA GLU A 238 9.57 5.37 14.86
C GLU A 238 8.58 4.45 15.56
N TYR A 239 7.32 4.85 15.52
CA TYR A 239 6.20 3.98 15.84
C TYR A 239 6.00 2.95 14.73
N VAL A 240 5.79 1.70 15.13
CA VAL A 240 5.30 0.62 14.27
C VAL A 240 3.91 0.23 14.74
N GLU A 241 3.06 -0.33 13.88
CA GLU A 241 1.70 -0.67 14.31
C GLU A 241 1.65 -1.86 15.28
N SER A 242 2.68 -2.71 15.31
CA SER A 242 2.65 -3.94 16.11
C SER A 242 2.51 -3.68 17.61
N PRO A 243 1.65 -4.43 18.32
CA PRO A 243 1.61 -4.40 19.78
C PRO A 243 2.95 -4.80 20.40
N TYR A 244 3.41 -4.04 21.39
CA TYR A 244 4.70 -4.32 22.03
C TYR A 244 4.76 -5.69 22.74
N SER A 245 3.65 -6.21 23.26
CA SER A 245 3.63 -7.49 23.98
C SER A 245 3.88 -8.69 23.08
N ARG A 246 3.50 -8.61 21.79
CA ARG A 246 3.49 -9.73 20.82
C ARG A 246 2.86 -11.03 21.39
N ASP A 247 1.90 -10.90 22.30
CA ASP A 247 1.19 -12.02 22.95
C ASP A 247 -0.12 -12.42 22.25
N GLY A 248 -0.36 -11.86 21.06
CA GLY A 248 -1.58 -12.04 20.28
C GLY A 248 -2.77 -11.23 20.80
N VAL A 249 -2.59 -10.42 21.86
CA VAL A 249 -3.64 -9.55 22.38
C VAL A 249 -3.54 -8.17 21.74
N TYR A 250 -4.43 -7.91 20.78
CA TYR A 250 -4.61 -6.58 20.21
C TYR A 250 -5.54 -5.77 21.10
N ASN A 251 -4.95 -5.13 22.12
CA ASN A 251 -5.69 -4.22 22.98
C ASN A 251 -5.47 -2.77 22.53
N PRO A 252 -6.48 -2.12 21.94
CA PRO A 252 -6.35 -0.73 21.51
C PRO A 252 -6.00 0.21 22.66
N ASP A 253 -6.41 -0.10 23.89
CA ASP A 253 -6.19 0.72 25.09
C ASP A 253 -5.14 0.13 26.04
N GLY A 254 -4.30 -0.78 25.55
CA GLY A 254 -3.27 -1.44 26.34
C GLY A 254 -2.25 -0.44 26.92
N ALA A 255 -1.84 -0.66 28.17
CA ALA A 255 -0.88 0.22 28.87
C ALA A 255 0.49 0.31 28.19
N TRP A 256 0.86 -0.67 27.37
CA TRP A 256 2.12 -0.71 26.63
C TRP A 256 1.98 -0.16 25.19
N GLY A 257 0.77 0.09 24.69
CA GLY A 257 0.55 0.64 23.35
C GLY A 257 1.25 -0.16 22.24
N VAL A 258 1.90 0.55 21.34
CA VAL A 258 2.58 -0.02 20.17
C VAL A 258 4.10 -0.04 20.36
N ALA A 259 4.78 -0.92 19.63
CA ALA A 259 6.23 -0.97 19.61
C ALA A 259 6.82 0.26 18.91
N ILE A 260 8.06 0.60 19.29
CA ILE A 260 8.87 1.64 18.64
C ILE A 260 10.28 1.14 18.37
N ARG A 261 10.90 1.65 17.29
CA ARG A 261 12.17 1.14 16.74
C ARG A 261 13.10 2.28 16.31
N GLY A 262 14.36 1.93 16.06
CA GLY A 262 15.38 2.80 15.45
C GLY A 262 16.12 3.76 16.38
N GLY A 263 15.51 4.15 17.52
CA GLY A 263 16.06 5.18 18.40
C GLY A 263 15.97 6.57 17.78
N SER A 264 16.46 7.59 18.47
CA SER A 264 16.38 8.99 18.02
C SER A 264 17.72 9.72 18.11
N TYR A 265 17.74 10.98 17.64
CA TYR A 265 18.84 11.93 17.79
C TYR A 265 19.38 12.07 19.21
N TYR A 266 18.54 11.84 20.23
CA TYR A 266 18.92 11.91 21.63
C TYR A 266 19.58 10.62 22.15
N ASN A 267 19.18 9.47 21.61
CA ASN A 267 19.54 8.18 22.19
C ASN A 267 20.96 7.73 21.80
N GLY A 268 21.59 6.93 22.67
CA GLY A 268 22.93 6.39 22.41
C GLY A 268 22.93 5.22 21.40
N PRO A 269 24.12 4.75 20.95
CA PRO A 269 24.22 3.74 19.89
C PRO A 269 23.55 2.39 20.21
N ALA A 270 23.31 2.08 21.49
CA ALA A 270 22.61 0.87 21.91
C ALA A 270 21.12 0.85 21.50
N THR A 271 20.54 1.99 21.09
CA THR A 271 19.17 2.05 20.56
C THR A 271 19.06 1.81 19.07
N LEU A 272 20.20 1.70 18.38
CA LEU A 272 20.27 1.55 16.92
C LEU A 272 20.34 0.08 16.48
N THR A 273 20.26 -0.85 17.43
CA THR A 273 20.48 -2.28 17.15
C THR A 273 19.18 -3.00 16.84
N VAL A 274 19.25 -4.09 16.08
CA VAL A 274 18.09 -4.97 15.81
C VAL A 274 17.38 -5.44 17.08
N THR A 275 18.09 -5.55 18.20
CA THR A 275 17.53 -5.97 19.49
C THR A 275 16.91 -4.84 20.31
N SER A 276 17.00 -3.59 19.87
CA SER A 276 16.55 -2.43 20.65
C SER A 276 15.11 -2.05 20.35
N ARG A 277 14.21 -2.57 21.17
CA ARG A 277 12.78 -2.29 21.10
C ARG A 277 12.31 -1.61 22.37
N ASN A 278 11.32 -0.74 22.23
CA ASN A 278 10.64 -0.12 23.35
C ASN A 278 9.17 0.07 22.97
N SER A 279 8.42 0.81 23.78
CA SER A 279 7.01 1.06 23.53
C SER A 279 6.58 2.42 24.04
N PHE A 280 5.59 2.99 23.37
CA PHE A 280 4.86 4.15 23.86
C PHE A 280 3.36 3.85 23.87
N PRO A 281 2.60 4.41 24.82
CA PRO A 281 1.15 4.37 24.73
C PRO A 281 0.69 4.98 23.40
N LYS A 282 -0.28 4.33 22.75
CA LYS A 282 -0.77 4.69 21.42
C LYS A 282 -1.23 6.16 21.30
N TYR A 283 -1.82 6.67 22.38
CA TYR A 283 -2.34 8.04 22.47
C TYR A 283 -1.31 9.06 22.96
N ASN A 284 -0.05 8.68 23.14
CA ASN A 284 0.96 9.63 23.59
C ASN A 284 1.71 10.22 22.41
N GLU A 285 1.67 11.54 22.29
CA GLU A 285 2.55 12.32 21.42
C GLU A 285 3.92 12.44 22.09
N GLN A 286 4.97 11.97 21.42
CA GLN A 286 6.35 11.98 21.93
C GLN A 286 7.19 12.96 21.11
N TRP A 287 8.06 13.70 21.79
CA TRP A 287 8.80 14.81 21.22
C TRP A 287 9.86 14.39 20.20
N GLU A 288 10.27 13.14 20.26
CA GLU A 288 11.17 12.47 19.33
C GLU A 288 10.46 11.42 18.46
N GLY A 289 9.16 11.19 18.68
CA GLY A 289 8.39 10.11 18.07
C GLY A 289 7.75 10.51 16.75
N GLY A 290 8.15 9.85 15.67
CA GLY A 290 7.61 9.98 14.32
C GLY A 290 7.30 8.61 13.71
N PHE A 291 7.19 8.53 12.39
CA PHE A 291 6.83 7.29 11.72
C PHE A 291 7.21 7.34 10.24
N ARG A 292 7.17 6.18 9.60
CA ARG A 292 7.18 6.04 8.14
C ARG A 292 6.00 5.20 7.70
N VAL A 293 5.72 5.24 6.40
CA VAL A 293 4.64 4.48 5.77
C VAL A 293 5.25 3.33 4.97
N ALA A 294 4.60 2.19 5.01
CA ALA A 294 4.84 1.07 4.12
C ALA A 294 3.59 0.83 3.24
N SER A 295 3.76 0.05 2.19
CA SER A 295 2.67 -0.32 1.30
C SER A 295 2.93 -1.66 0.63
N PHE A 296 1.88 -2.36 0.22
CA PHE A 296 2.04 -3.51 -0.67
C PHE A 296 2.36 -3.08 -2.10
N PHE A 297 2.84 -4.01 -2.90
CA PHE A 297 2.89 -3.83 -4.35
C PHE A 297 1.46 -3.87 -4.90
N ILE A 298 1.18 -3.15 -6.00
CA ILE A 298 -0.15 -3.20 -6.65
C ILE A 298 -0.48 -4.63 -7.08
N GLU A 299 0.54 -5.40 -7.49
CA GLU A 299 0.42 -6.82 -7.88
C GLU A 299 0.16 -7.77 -6.69
N ASP A 300 0.34 -7.33 -5.43
CA ASP A 300 0.10 -8.16 -4.22
C ASP A 300 -1.29 -7.94 -3.60
N LEU A 301 -2.06 -6.95 -4.07
CA LEU A 301 -3.42 -6.65 -3.58
C LEU A 301 -4.52 -7.13 -4.53
N GLY A 302 -4.14 -7.70 -5.68
CA GLY A 302 -5.00 -7.83 -6.84
C GLY A 302 -5.28 -6.46 -7.49
N PRO A 303 -5.30 -6.35 -8.83
CA PRO A 303 -5.86 -5.16 -9.47
C PRO A 303 -7.37 -5.02 -9.13
N PRO A 304 -7.96 -3.80 -9.11
CA PRO A 304 -9.40 -3.65 -8.90
C PRO A 304 -10.18 -4.51 -9.90
N GLY A 305 -11.02 -5.42 -9.42
CA GLY A 305 -11.71 -6.41 -10.24
C GLY A 305 -11.17 -7.85 -10.15
N ASP A 306 -10.01 -8.07 -9.52
CA ASP A 306 -9.51 -9.39 -9.13
C ASP A 306 -10.28 -9.87 -7.87
N PHE A 307 -11.41 -10.53 -8.09
CA PHE A 307 -12.33 -10.94 -7.04
C PHE A 307 -11.98 -12.31 -6.45
N ASP A 308 -11.18 -13.12 -7.13
CA ASP A 308 -10.74 -14.42 -6.65
C ASP A 308 -9.36 -14.38 -5.94
N GLY A 309 -8.62 -13.28 -6.13
CA GLY A 309 -7.37 -12.93 -5.46
C GLY A 309 -6.15 -13.67 -6.02
N ASP A 310 -6.19 -14.11 -7.28
CA ASP A 310 -5.11 -14.86 -7.91
C ASP A 310 -4.10 -13.99 -8.67
N GLY A 311 -4.39 -12.68 -8.79
CA GLY A 311 -3.48 -11.65 -9.27
C GLY A 311 -3.64 -11.26 -10.73
N ASP A 312 -4.61 -11.81 -11.45
CA ASP A 312 -5.06 -11.30 -12.76
C ASP A 312 -6.55 -10.92 -12.75
N ILE A 313 -7.04 -10.38 -13.87
CA ILE A 313 -8.48 -10.11 -14.04
C ILE A 313 -8.91 -10.87 -15.27
N ASP A 314 -9.62 -11.98 -15.08
CA ASP A 314 -9.97 -12.87 -16.17
C ASP A 314 -11.46 -13.27 -16.17
N ALA A 315 -11.78 -14.39 -16.82
CA ALA A 315 -13.16 -14.85 -16.91
C ALA A 315 -13.73 -15.33 -15.56
N ASP A 316 -12.88 -15.80 -14.65
CA ASP A 316 -13.30 -16.27 -13.33
C ASP A 316 -13.77 -15.07 -12.47
N ASP A 317 -13.14 -13.90 -12.61
CA ASP A 317 -13.60 -12.65 -11.96
C ASP A 317 -14.93 -12.16 -12.51
N VAL A 318 -15.11 -12.22 -13.84
CA VAL A 318 -16.39 -11.88 -14.47
C VAL A 318 -17.49 -12.79 -13.93
N ASP A 319 -17.22 -14.09 -13.77
CA ASP A 319 -18.17 -15.04 -13.21
C ASP A 319 -18.50 -14.74 -11.75
N ILE A 320 -17.52 -14.32 -10.94
CA ILE A 320 -17.73 -13.91 -9.55
C ILE A 320 -18.60 -12.65 -9.48
N LEU A 321 -18.32 -11.63 -10.28
CA LEU A 321 -19.15 -10.42 -10.33
C LEU A 321 -20.59 -10.78 -10.73
N CYS A 322 -20.74 -11.61 -11.76
CA CYS A 322 -22.04 -12.08 -12.22
C CYS A 322 -22.82 -12.85 -11.15
N ALA A 323 -22.15 -13.63 -10.32
CA ALA A 323 -22.78 -14.33 -9.19
C ALA A 323 -23.21 -13.39 -8.05
N ASN A 324 -22.69 -12.16 -8.01
CA ASN A 324 -22.88 -11.19 -6.94
C ASN A 324 -23.57 -9.90 -7.37
N MET A 325 -24.27 -9.90 -8.52
CA MET A 325 -25.12 -8.78 -8.95
C MET A 325 -26.16 -8.39 -7.89
N GLY A 326 -26.19 -7.11 -7.51
CA GLY A 326 -26.96 -6.58 -6.38
C GLY A 326 -26.40 -6.93 -5.00
N GLY A 327 -25.12 -7.31 -4.95
CA GLY A 327 -24.38 -7.74 -3.77
C GLY A 327 -23.87 -6.58 -2.91
N ASP A 328 -22.65 -6.73 -2.37
CA ASP A 328 -22.01 -5.71 -1.54
C ASP A 328 -21.22 -4.70 -2.41
N PRO A 329 -21.63 -3.42 -2.46
CA PRO A 329 -20.90 -2.41 -3.21
C PRO A 329 -19.47 -2.22 -2.69
N ALA A 330 -19.18 -2.50 -1.41
CA ALA A 330 -17.81 -2.38 -0.91
C ALA A 330 -16.82 -3.37 -1.58
N THR A 331 -17.33 -4.42 -2.22
CA THR A 331 -16.51 -5.46 -2.87
C THR A 331 -16.63 -5.42 -4.40
N TYR A 332 -17.84 -5.24 -4.94
CA TYR A 332 -18.13 -5.50 -6.35
C TYR A 332 -18.51 -4.26 -7.18
N ASP A 333 -18.59 -3.08 -6.56
CA ASP A 333 -18.83 -1.79 -7.23
C ASP A 333 -17.50 -1.28 -7.82
N VAL A 334 -17.24 -1.62 -9.08
CA VAL A 334 -16.01 -1.26 -9.80
C VAL A 334 -16.14 0.05 -10.55
N ASP A 335 -17.35 0.56 -10.76
CA ASP A 335 -17.58 1.85 -11.44
C ASP A 335 -17.78 3.04 -10.46
N GLU A 336 -17.85 2.74 -9.17
CA GLU A 336 -17.99 3.65 -8.03
C GLU A 336 -19.30 4.44 -8.00
N ASP A 337 -20.38 3.90 -8.56
CA ASP A 337 -21.67 4.58 -8.61
C ASP A 337 -22.58 4.34 -7.37
N GLY A 338 -22.20 3.36 -6.54
CA GLY A 338 -22.82 3.06 -5.25
C GLY A 338 -23.82 1.90 -5.27
N ASP A 339 -23.95 1.16 -6.38
CA ASP A 339 -24.59 -0.15 -6.41
C ASP A 339 -23.74 -1.23 -7.11
N VAL A 340 -24.32 -2.40 -7.38
CA VAL A 340 -23.61 -3.52 -8.04
C VAL A 340 -24.52 -4.02 -9.14
N ASP A 341 -24.30 -3.58 -10.37
CA ASP A 341 -25.20 -3.84 -11.48
C ASP A 341 -24.49 -4.10 -12.83
N GLU A 342 -25.22 -3.89 -13.94
CA GLU A 342 -24.68 -4.15 -15.27
C GLU A 342 -23.52 -3.21 -15.63
N ASP A 343 -23.50 -2.00 -15.07
CA ASP A 343 -22.48 -0.99 -15.36
C ASP A 343 -21.11 -1.42 -14.79
N ASP A 344 -21.07 -2.10 -13.65
CA ASP A 344 -19.87 -2.73 -13.09
C ASP A 344 -19.28 -3.79 -14.01
N MET A 345 -20.12 -4.68 -14.52
CA MET A 345 -19.67 -5.74 -15.43
C MET A 345 -19.15 -5.17 -16.75
N ILE A 346 -19.76 -4.08 -17.22
CA ILE A 346 -19.26 -3.33 -18.37
C ILE A 346 -17.86 -2.78 -18.08
N VAL A 347 -17.66 -2.10 -16.94
CA VAL A 347 -16.35 -1.55 -16.57
C VAL A 347 -15.30 -2.64 -16.42
N LEU A 348 -15.63 -3.75 -15.77
CA LEU A 348 -14.73 -4.89 -15.62
C LEU A 348 -14.26 -5.40 -16.99
N ILE A 349 -15.20 -5.75 -17.88
CA ILE A 349 -14.89 -6.35 -19.18
C ILE A 349 -14.23 -5.35 -20.14
N GLU A 350 -14.74 -4.13 -20.22
CA GLU A 350 -14.29 -3.16 -21.22
C GLU A 350 -12.98 -2.47 -20.83
N THR A 351 -12.60 -2.52 -19.55
CA THR A 351 -11.50 -1.70 -19.02
C THR A 351 -10.45 -2.46 -18.24
N LEU A 352 -10.86 -3.47 -17.47
CA LEU A 352 -10.00 -4.05 -16.43
C LEU A 352 -9.49 -5.46 -16.81
N VAL A 353 -10.32 -6.28 -17.45
CA VAL A 353 -9.95 -7.66 -17.85
C VAL A 353 -8.64 -7.68 -18.62
N GLU A 354 -7.72 -8.53 -18.17
CA GLU A 354 -6.46 -8.83 -18.82
C GLU A 354 -6.69 -9.81 -19.97
N LEU A 355 -6.18 -9.47 -21.16
CA LEU A 355 -6.37 -10.33 -22.33
C LEU A 355 -5.34 -11.44 -22.35
N THR A 356 -5.71 -12.59 -22.91
CA THR A 356 -4.88 -13.80 -22.99
C THR A 356 -3.56 -13.63 -23.76
N ASP A 357 -3.34 -12.48 -24.41
CA ASP A 357 -2.05 -12.13 -25.00
C ASP A 357 -1.03 -11.56 -24.00
N GLY A 358 -1.44 -11.28 -22.76
CA GLY A 358 -0.61 -10.79 -21.66
C GLY A 358 -0.06 -9.38 -21.89
N VAL A 359 -0.66 -8.60 -22.79
CA VAL A 359 -0.18 -7.25 -23.14
C VAL A 359 -1.30 -6.22 -23.15
N ARG A 360 -2.51 -6.60 -23.57
CA ARG A 360 -3.68 -5.71 -23.64
C ARG A 360 -4.61 -5.94 -22.45
N VAL A 361 -5.35 -4.89 -22.10
CA VAL A 361 -6.43 -4.90 -21.11
C VAL A 361 -7.68 -4.32 -21.76
N GLY A 362 -8.83 -4.79 -21.31
CA GLY A 362 -10.15 -4.40 -21.80
C GLY A 362 -10.50 -5.00 -23.15
N THR A 363 -11.72 -5.51 -23.25
CA THR A 363 -12.32 -5.97 -24.50
C THR A 363 -13.74 -5.44 -24.64
N GLU A 364 -14.66 -6.25 -25.16
CA GLU A 364 -16.07 -5.96 -25.29
C GLU A 364 -16.86 -7.22 -24.96
N ARG A 365 -18.10 -7.05 -24.52
CA ARG A 365 -18.95 -8.21 -24.25
C ARG A 365 -19.15 -9.05 -25.51
N GLY A 366 -18.96 -10.36 -25.36
CA GLY A 366 -18.99 -11.32 -26.45
C GLY A 366 -17.64 -11.76 -26.97
N ASP A 367 -16.54 -11.24 -26.43
CA ASP A 367 -15.20 -11.87 -26.46
C ASP A 367 -15.16 -12.89 -25.32
N PHE A 368 -15.45 -14.16 -25.60
CA PHE A 368 -15.62 -15.19 -24.58
C PHE A 368 -14.31 -15.90 -24.23
N ASN A 369 -13.32 -15.86 -25.12
CA ASN A 369 -11.99 -16.40 -24.85
C ASN A 369 -10.97 -15.33 -24.47
N LEU A 370 -11.41 -14.08 -24.33
CA LEU A 370 -10.60 -12.93 -23.90
C LEU A 370 -9.33 -12.78 -24.73
N ASP A 371 -9.39 -13.03 -26.05
CA ASP A 371 -8.25 -12.87 -26.95
C ASP A 371 -8.16 -11.45 -27.56
N GLY A 372 -9.10 -10.59 -27.16
CA GLY A 372 -9.23 -9.22 -27.62
C GLY A 372 -9.78 -9.10 -29.03
N LEU A 373 -10.40 -10.16 -29.57
CA LEU A 373 -11.10 -10.17 -30.85
C LEU A 373 -12.49 -10.77 -30.65
N ILE A 374 -13.52 -10.11 -31.19
CA ILE A 374 -14.86 -10.71 -31.23
C ILE A 374 -15.10 -11.28 -32.61
N ASP A 375 -14.95 -12.59 -32.76
CA ASP A 375 -14.95 -13.23 -34.06
C ASP A 375 -15.67 -14.59 -34.13
N GLY A 376 -15.35 -15.37 -35.16
CA GLY A 376 -15.96 -16.68 -35.38
C GLY A 376 -15.66 -17.69 -34.27
N THR A 377 -14.62 -17.47 -33.47
CA THR A 377 -14.19 -18.29 -32.34
C THR A 377 -15.16 -18.13 -31.18
N ASP A 378 -15.50 -16.90 -30.80
CA ASP A 378 -16.52 -16.60 -29.78
C ASP A 378 -17.89 -17.14 -30.17
N LEU A 379 -18.24 -16.96 -31.45
CA LEU A 379 -19.49 -17.49 -31.97
C LEU A 379 -19.52 -19.03 -31.92
N ALA A 380 -18.37 -19.71 -32.00
CA ALA A 380 -18.29 -21.16 -31.88
C ALA A 380 -18.42 -21.63 -30.42
N LEU A 381 -17.83 -20.89 -29.47
CA LEU A 381 -17.99 -21.13 -28.03
C LEU A 381 -19.47 -21.02 -27.65
N MET A 382 -20.09 -19.88 -27.93
CA MET A 382 -21.50 -19.61 -27.62
C MET A 382 -22.46 -20.61 -28.26
N LYS A 383 -22.21 -21.06 -29.49
CA LYS A 383 -23.03 -22.10 -30.14
C LYS A 383 -22.97 -23.45 -29.43
N THR A 384 -21.87 -23.76 -28.76
CA THR A 384 -21.70 -25.01 -28.03
C THR A 384 -22.59 -25.02 -26.79
N ALA A 385 -22.75 -23.85 -26.16
CA ALA A 385 -23.57 -23.66 -24.97
C ALA A 385 -25.04 -23.27 -25.26
N PHE A 386 -25.41 -22.97 -26.52
CA PHE A 386 -26.74 -22.44 -26.84
C PHE A 386 -27.90 -23.28 -26.30
N GLY A 387 -28.73 -22.66 -25.46
CA GLY A 387 -29.88 -23.24 -24.78
C GLY A 387 -29.54 -24.04 -23.51
N LEU A 388 -28.28 -24.07 -23.09
CA LEU A 388 -27.86 -24.69 -21.83
C LEU A 388 -27.97 -23.69 -20.66
N PRO A 389 -28.47 -24.14 -19.50
CA PRO A 389 -28.50 -23.31 -18.30
C PRO A 389 -27.19 -23.37 -17.51
N GLY A 390 -26.96 -22.36 -16.67
CA GLY A 390 -25.85 -22.33 -15.71
C GLY A 390 -24.51 -22.39 -16.41
N GLN A 391 -24.38 -21.62 -17.48
CA GLN A 391 -23.13 -21.43 -18.22
C GLN A 391 -22.54 -20.10 -17.79
N ASN A 392 -21.21 -20.08 -17.74
CA ASN A 392 -20.42 -18.95 -17.31
C ASN A 392 -20.10 -18.03 -18.49
N TYR A 393 -19.43 -16.90 -18.23
CA TYR A 393 -19.11 -15.92 -19.27
C TYR A 393 -18.32 -16.57 -20.42
N ALA A 394 -17.25 -17.29 -20.09
CA ALA A 394 -16.39 -17.96 -21.09
C ALA A 394 -17.09 -19.08 -21.90
N ASP A 395 -18.22 -19.58 -21.40
CA ASP A 395 -19.04 -20.58 -22.12
C ASP A 395 -20.01 -19.93 -23.12
N GLY A 396 -20.11 -18.60 -23.15
CA GLY A 396 -20.93 -17.86 -24.11
C GLY A 396 -22.12 -17.11 -23.52
N ASN A 397 -22.14 -16.90 -22.20
CA ASN A 397 -23.19 -16.16 -21.48
C ASN A 397 -22.76 -14.69 -21.31
N ALA A 398 -23.05 -13.84 -22.28
CA ALA A 398 -22.57 -12.45 -22.35
C ALA A 398 -23.34 -11.49 -21.42
N ASN A 399 -24.53 -11.86 -20.95
CA ASN A 399 -25.34 -11.05 -20.04
C ASN A 399 -25.51 -11.67 -18.65
N CYS A 400 -24.79 -12.77 -18.38
CA CYS A 400 -24.83 -13.49 -17.11
C CYS A 400 -26.22 -13.89 -16.63
N ASP A 401 -27.13 -14.18 -17.57
CA ASP A 401 -28.46 -14.65 -17.23
C ASP A 401 -28.50 -16.20 -17.12
N ALA A 402 -29.69 -16.75 -16.89
CA ALA A 402 -29.83 -18.18 -16.63
C ALA A 402 -29.51 -19.08 -17.84
N PHE A 403 -29.44 -18.56 -19.07
CA PHE A 403 -29.31 -19.35 -20.30
C PHE A 403 -28.49 -18.64 -21.37
N VAL A 404 -27.64 -19.40 -22.06
CA VAL A 404 -27.02 -18.92 -23.31
C VAL A 404 -28.06 -18.91 -24.43
N ASP A 405 -28.53 -17.74 -24.85
CA ASP A 405 -29.67 -17.61 -25.76
C ASP A 405 -29.54 -16.51 -26.84
N GLY A 406 -30.67 -16.08 -27.40
CA GLY A 406 -30.69 -15.06 -28.44
C GLY A 406 -30.19 -13.68 -27.99
N THR A 407 -30.18 -13.42 -26.68
CA THR A 407 -29.72 -12.18 -26.06
C THR A 407 -28.21 -12.11 -26.08
N ASP A 408 -27.51 -13.18 -25.67
CA ASP A 408 -26.05 -13.28 -25.78
C ASP A 408 -25.59 -13.18 -27.24
N LEU A 409 -26.34 -13.83 -28.14
CA LEU A 409 -26.07 -13.73 -29.57
C LEU A 409 -26.27 -12.30 -30.09
N ALA A 410 -27.19 -11.52 -29.53
CA ALA A 410 -27.39 -10.14 -29.90
C ALA A 410 -26.24 -9.25 -29.41
N ILE A 411 -25.71 -9.50 -28.21
CA ILE A 411 -24.54 -8.82 -27.66
C ILE A 411 -23.31 -9.12 -28.51
N LEU A 412 -22.96 -10.39 -28.70
CA LEU A 412 -21.84 -10.80 -29.56
C LEU A 412 -21.95 -10.21 -30.98
N LYS A 413 -23.16 -10.18 -31.56
CA LYS A 413 -23.36 -9.59 -32.90
C LYS A 413 -23.17 -8.08 -32.93
N THR A 414 -23.50 -7.39 -31.84
CA THR A 414 -23.34 -5.94 -31.73
C THR A 414 -21.87 -5.58 -31.77
N ASN A 415 -21.04 -6.40 -31.13
CA ASN A 415 -19.59 -6.16 -31.01
C ASN A 415 -18.75 -6.97 -32.01
N PHE A 416 -19.38 -7.73 -32.92
CA PHE A 416 -18.66 -8.60 -33.86
C PHE A 416 -17.69 -7.83 -34.76
N GLY A 417 -16.44 -8.28 -34.80
CA GLY A 417 -15.33 -7.63 -35.49
C GLY A 417 -14.61 -6.56 -34.66
N PHE A 418 -14.96 -6.42 -33.38
CA PHE A 418 -14.16 -5.65 -32.43
C PHE A 418 -12.74 -6.22 -32.33
N ILE A 419 -11.78 -5.32 -32.13
CA ILE A 419 -10.38 -5.64 -31.90
C ILE A 419 -9.89 -4.72 -30.80
N ALA A 420 -9.53 -5.27 -29.65
CA ALA A 420 -9.01 -4.53 -28.52
C ALA A 420 -7.76 -3.74 -28.94
N PRO A 421 -7.69 -2.43 -28.65
CA PRO A 421 -6.62 -1.57 -29.14
C PRO A 421 -5.26 -1.96 -28.56
N THR A 422 -4.23 -1.89 -29.40
CA THR A 422 -2.84 -2.05 -28.94
C THR A 422 -2.36 -0.74 -28.29
N GLY A 423 -2.68 -0.55 -27.02
CA GLY A 423 -2.29 0.64 -26.26
C GLY A 423 -2.80 0.58 -24.82
N GLY A 424 -2.05 -0.10 -23.95
CA GLY A 424 -2.30 -0.13 -22.51
C GLY A 424 -2.16 1.26 -21.90
N ALA A 425 -3.30 1.91 -21.72
CA ALA A 425 -3.55 2.89 -20.68
C ALA A 425 -5.06 2.97 -20.55
N VAL A 426 -5.56 2.56 -19.38
CA VAL A 426 -6.92 2.80 -18.89
C VAL A 426 -7.42 4.16 -19.39
N PRO A 427 -8.59 4.23 -20.07
CA PRO A 427 -9.21 5.51 -20.38
C PRO A 427 -9.37 6.33 -19.10
N GLU A 428 -8.69 7.47 -18.99
CA GLU A 428 -8.93 8.41 -17.89
C GLU A 428 -10.43 8.70 -17.81
N PRO A 429 -11.05 8.68 -16.61
CA PRO A 429 -12.47 8.97 -16.47
C PRO A 429 -12.83 10.26 -17.19
N VAL A 430 -13.83 10.19 -18.07
CA VAL A 430 -14.34 11.30 -18.91
C VAL A 430 -14.79 12.52 -18.08
N THR A 431 -14.83 12.39 -16.76
CA THR A 431 -15.08 13.40 -15.74
C THR A 431 -14.14 14.62 -15.86
N ILE A 432 -12.86 14.44 -16.20
CA ILE A 432 -11.90 15.57 -16.33
C ILE A 432 -12.14 16.38 -17.61
N GLY A 433 -12.58 15.73 -18.70
CA GLY A 433 -12.96 16.39 -19.95
C GLY A 433 -14.23 17.25 -19.82
N LEU A 434 -15.21 16.78 -19.05
CA LEU A 434 -16.42 17.53 -18.74
C LEU A 434 -16.17 18.69 -17.76
N LEU A 435 -15.27 18.52 -16.79
CA LEU A 435 -14.90 19.58 -15.83
C LEU A 435 -14.18 20.75 -16.52
N SER A 436 -13.32 20.45 -17.49
CA SER A 436 -12.59 21.48 -18.26
C SER A 436 -13.50 22.24 -19.23
N LEU A 437 -14.52 21.59 -19.82
CA LEU A 437 -15.55 22.26 -20.61
C LEU A 437 -16.51 23.10 -19.74
N GLY A 438 -16.89 22.61 -18.56
CA GLY A 438 -17.70 23.32 -17.57
C GLY A 438 -16.99 24.57 -17.01
N GLY A 439 -15.68 24.47 -16.73
CA GLY A 439 -14.86 25.58 -16.26
C GLY A 439 -14.75 26.72 -17.26
N ILE A 440 -14.65 26.42 -18.56
CA ILE A 440 -14.60 27.43 -19.63
C ILE A 440 -15.96 28.14 -19.80
N ALA A 441 -17.08 27.41 -19.65
CA ALA A 441 -18.41 28.00 -19.68
C ALA A 441 -18.67 28.93 -18.48
N LEU A 442 -18.15 28.60 -17.30
CA LEU A 442 -18.25 29.43 -16.09
C LEU A 442 -17.35 30.67 -16.15
N LEU A 443 -16.17 30.59 -16.77
CA LEU A 443 -15.28 31.74 -17.00
C LEU A 443 -15.85 32.74 -18.01
N ARG A 444 -16.66 32.30 -18.97
CA ARG A 444 -17.38 33.19 -19.91
C ARG A 444 -18.52 33.97 -19.26
N ARG A 445 -19.12 33.47 -18.17
CA ARG A 445 -20.25 34.14 -17.49
C ARG A 445 -19.82 35.27 -16.55
N LYS A 446 -18.52 35.37 -16.22
CA LYS A 446 -17.98 36.39 -15.30
C LYS A 446 -17.46 37.66 -15.99
N ARG A 447 -17.72 37.84 -17.30
CA ARG A 447 -17.27 38.98 -18.11
C ARG A 447 -18.38 39.72 -18.89
N SER A 448 -19.64 39.62 -18.45
CA SER A 448 -20.74 40.45 -18.94
C SER A 448 -21.27 41.38 -17.85
#